data_AF-T1E325-F1
#
_entry.id   AF-T1E325-F1
#
_cell.length_a   1.000
_cell.length_b   1.000
_cell.length_c   1.000
_cell.angle_alpha   90.00
_cell.angle_beta   90.00
_cell.angle_gamma   90.00
#
_symmetry.space_group_name_H-M   'P 1'
#
loop_
_entity.id
_entity.type
_entity.pdbx_description
1 polymer ?
#
loop_
_entity_poly.entity_id
_entity_poly.type
_entity_poly.pdbx_seq_one_letter_code
_entity_poly.pdbx_strand_id
1 'polypeptide(L)'
;LAGAIQAQTTVTTQVNTAVTAGLANLNAAYVKVNASITAGDQKILAGWSSWKNGTVALLNTYYNRFKVYTTIDLSTLTSAISSFQSTASSQPMLISGDGQISTVVQQVSQYAQQTVSALNAAAQNISSTTGTRAASCSTTYAPKLTVAPITINRYADCVLAEQARLVNIGVNVSSQYTNMLNSATNYLAVINVCDLPSPASLSSTSTSMSSSIPSYQCMTKYIQGMTTASNTYYADNMRMPQTSLVGFRVTRCAKLVQAD
;
A
#
# COMPACT_ATOMS: atom_id res chain seq x y z
N LEU A 1 50.93 25.95 -9.71
CA LEU A 1 50.38 25.31 -10.94
C LEU A 1 50.16 23.80 -10.75
N ALA A 2 51.18 23.00 -10.38
CA ALA A 2 51.00 21.55 -10.16
C ALA A 2 49.95 21.18 -9.09
N GLY A 3 49.92 21.86 -7.94
CA GLY A 3 48.92 21.61 -6.89
C GLY A 3 47.48 22.01 -7.24
N ALA A 4 47.30 22.96 -8.17
CA ALA A 4 45.97 23.38 -8.63
C ALA A 4 45.36 22.35 -9.61
N ILE A 5 46.19 21.73 -10.45
CA ILE A 5 45.78 20.68 -11.40
C ILE A 5 45.41 19.39 -10.64
N GLN A 6 46.19 18.99 -9.62
CA GLN A 6 45.83 17.87 -8.76
C GLN A 6 44.51 18.10 -8.01
N ALA A 7 44.30 19.29 -7.44
CA ALA A 7 43.03 19.63 -6.77
C ALA A 7 41.82 19.60 -7.74
N GLN A 8 42.00 19.97 -9.00
CA GLN A 8 40.95 19.92 -10.02
C GLN A 8 40.52 18.50 -10.39
N THR A 9 41.48 17.60 -10.63
CA THR A 9 41.15 16.19 -10.92
C THR A 9 40.48 15.52 -9.72
N THR A 10 40.95 15.82 -8.49
CA THR A 10 40.36 15.28 -7.27
C THR A 10 38.91 15.72 -7.06
N VAL A 11 38.55 16.99 -7.31
CA VAL A 11 37.15 17.45 -7.18
C VAL A 11 36.22 16.73 -8.14
N THR A 12 36.59 16.65 -9.43
CA THR A 12 35.77 15.97 -10.44
C THR A 12 35.58 14.49 -10.11
N THR A 13 36.64 13.79 -9.70
CA THR A 13 36.56 12.39 -9.28
C THR A 13 35.66 12.22 -8.05
N GLN A 14 35.82 13.05 -7.02
CA GLN A 14 35.03 12.95 -5.79
C GLN A 14 33.54 13.24 -6.02
N VAL A 15 33.20 14.25 -6.82
CA VAL A 15 31.81 14.55 -7.20
C VAL A 15 31.20 13.38 -7.96
N ASN A 16 31.90 12.83 -8.96
CA ASN A 16 31.42 11.67 -9.71
C ASN A 16 31.21 10.45 -8.81
N THR A 17 32.16 10.14 -7.92
CA THR A 17 32.04 9.01 -6.98
C THR A 17 30.84 9.20 -6.04
N ALA A 18 30.67 10.40 -5.47
CA ALA A 18 29.56 10.72 -4.58
C ALA A 18 28.20 10.65 -5.30
N VAL A 19 28.13 11.12 -6.54
CA VAL A 19 26.95 11.02 -7.40
C VAL A 19 26.60 9.56 -7.70
N THR A 20 27.58 8.74 -8.12
CA THR A 20 27.35 7.32 -8.42
C THR A 20 26.87 6.57 -7.19
N ALA A 21 27.48 6.80 -6.03
CA ALA A 21 27.04 6.21 -4.76
C ALA A 21 25.62 6.66 -4.40
N GLY A 22 25.30 7.95 -4.58
CA GLY A 22 23.97 8.48 -4.33
C GLY A 22 22.88 7.92 -5.26
N LEU A 23 23.18 7.72 -6.54
CA LEU A 23 22.27 7.06 -7.49
C LEU A 23 22.04 5.59 -7.11
N ALA A 24 23.10 4.88 -6.69
CA ALA A 24 22.97 3.51 -6.19
C ALA A 24 22.07 3.44 -4.94
N ASN A 25 22.23 4.38 -4.01
CA ASN A 25 21.38 4.48 -2.81
C ASN A 25 19.91 4.78 -3.16
N LEU A 26 19.67 5.68 -4.13
CA LEU A 26 18.33 5.99 -4.62
C LEU A 26 17.65 4.76 -5.25
N ASN A 27 18.37 4.04 -6.11
CA ASN A 27 17.87 2.79 -6.70
C ASN A 27 17.55 1.73 -5.62
N ALA A 28 18.42 1.58 -4.62
CA ALA A 28 18.18 0.68 -3.50
C ALA A 28 16.95 1.10 -2.68
N ALA A 29 16.72 2.40 -2.50
CA ALA A 29 15.51 2.93 -1.84
C ALA A 29 14.24 2.59 -2.62
N TYR A 30 14.25 2.72 -3.94
CA TYR A 30 13.12 2.31 -4.78
C TYR A 30 12.80 0.83 -4.66
N VAL A 31 13.83 -0.04 -4.68
CA VAL A 31 13.64 -1.48 -4.49
C VAL A 31 12.97 -1.78 -3.14
N LYS A 32 13.41 -1.13 -2.05
CA LYS A 32 12.83 -1.29 -0.71
C LYS A 32 11.37 -0.83 -0.63
N VAL A 33 11.04 0.30 -1.27
CA VAL A 33 9.67 0.81 -1.31
C VAL A 33 8.77 -0.10 -2.13
N ASN A 34 9.23 -0.56 -3.30
CA ASN A 34 8.47 -1.49 -4.12
C ASN A 34 8.19 -2.81 -3.38
N ALA A 35 9.19 -3.36 -2.69
CA ALA A 35 9.01 -4.53 -1.85
C ALA A 35 7.97 -4.31 -0.73
N SER A 36 7.93 -3.11 -0.14
CA SER A 36 6.96 -2.76 0.90
C SER A 36 5.52 -2.68 0.36
N ILE A 37 5.36 -2.18 -0.87
CA ILE A 37 4.06 -2.15 -1.58
C ILE A 37 3.59 -3.56 -1.88
N THR A 38 4.44 -4.41 -2.46
CA THR A 38 4.12 -5.81 -2.76
C THR A 38 3.74 -6.58 -1.50
N ALA A 39 4.48 -6.38 -0.40
CA ALA A 39 4.14 -7.00 0.89
C ALA A 39 2.79 -6.49 1.43
N GLY A 40 2.49 -5.20 1.27
CA GLY A 40 1.18 -4.62 1.62
C GLY A 40 0.04 -5.20 0.78
N ASP A 41 0.23 -5.31 -0.55
CA ASP A 41 -0.71 -5.97 -1.48
C ASP A 41 -1.02 -7.40 -1.05
N GLN A 42 0.02 -8.19 -0.73
CA GLN A 42 -0.15 -9.57 -0.28
C GLN A 42 -0.93 -9.66 1.03
N LYS A 43 -0.68 -8.77 2.00
CA LYS A 43 -1.45 -8.71 3.25
C LYS A 43 -2.92 -8.37 3.02
N ILE A 44 -3.20 -7.47 2.09
CA ILE A 44 -4.57 -7.08 1.72
C ILE A 44 -5.28 -8.25 1.04
N LEU A 45 -4.64 -8.90 0.05
CA LEU A 45 -5.19 -10.08 -0.62
C LEU A 45 -5.46 -11.24 0.35
N ALA A 46 -4.55 -11.47 1.29
CA ALA A 46 -4.73 -12.48 2.33
C ALA A 46 -5.90 -12.13 3.26
N GLY A 47 -5.97 -10.88 3.75
CA GLY A 47 -7.07 -10.40 4.58
C GLY A 47 -8.43 -10.48 3.89
N TRP A 48 -8.50 -10.04 2.63
CA TRP A 48 -9.69 -10.15 1.78
C TRP A 48 -10.10 -11.61 1.56
N SER A 49 -9.16 -12.49 1.24
CA SER A 49 -9.44 -13.92 1.03
C SER A 49 -9.97 -14.58 2.31
N SER A 50 -9.38 -14.24 3.46
CA SER A 50 -9.81 -14.71 4.77
C SER A 50 -11.23 -14.23 5.09
N TRP A 51 -11.51 -12.93 4.90
CA TRP A 51 -12.85 -12.37 5.10
C TRP A 51 -13.90 -13.02 4.20
N LYS A 52 -13.61 -13.18 2.90
CA LYS A 52 -14.50 -13.82 1.93
C LYS A 52 -14.81 -15.26 2.33
N ASN A 53 -13.77 -16.08 2.53
CA ASN A 53 -13.91 -17.49 2.84
C ASN A 53 -14.58 -17.69 4.22
N GLY A 54 -14.24 -16.85 5.21
CA GLY A 54 -14.86 -16.87 6.53
C GLY A 54 -16.35 -16.51 6.49
N THR A 55 -16.74 -15.50 5.70
CA THR A 55 -18.13 -15.13 5.50
C THR A 55 -18.92 -16.25 4.83
N VAL A 56 -18.36 -16.87 3.77
CA VAL A 56 -18.97 -18.03 3.10
C VAL A 56 -19.13 -19.21 4.06
N ALA A 57 -18.11 -19.52 4.87
CA ALA A 57 -18.20 -20.60 5.86
C ALA A 57 -19.32 -20.33 6.87
N LEU A 58 -19.42 -19.10 7.37
CA LEU A 58 -20.46 -18.68 8.29
C LEU A 58 -21.87 -18.80 7.68
N LEU A 59 -22.08 -18.30 6.46
CA LEU A 59 -23.35 -18.44 5.75
C LEU A 59 -23.72 -19.91 5.49
N ASN A 60 -22.74 -20.77 5.18
CA ASN A 60 -22.96 -22.21 5.03
C ASN A 60 -23.39 -22.89 6.33
N THR A 61 -22.95 -22.42 7.50
CA THR A 61 -23.46 -22.90 8.79
C THR A 61 -24.96 -22.64 8.91
N TYR A 62 -25.44 -21.45 8.53
CA TYR A 62 -26.88 -21.13 8.53
C TYR A 62 -27.65 -21.92 7.47
N TYR A 63 -27.06 -22.13 6.29
CA TYR A 63 -27.69 -22.92 5.24
C TYR A 63 -27.94 -24.34 5.72
N ASN A 64 -26.92 -24.98 6.30
CA ASN A 64 -27.03 -26.32 6.85
C ASN A 64 -28.00 -26.39 8.04
N ARG A 65 -28.17 -25.31 8.80
CA ARG A 65 -29.14 -25.21 9.89
C ARG A 65 -30.59 -25.20 9.38
N PHE A 66 -30.88 -24.47 8.30
CA PHE A 66 -32.25 -24.30 7.83
C PHE A 66 -32.68 -25.28 6.72
N LYS A 67 -31.75 -25.95 6.03
CA LYS A 67 -32.05 -26.87 4.90
C LYS A 67 -32.96 -28.05 5.22
N VAL A 68 -33.14 -28.36 6.50
CA VAL A 68 -34.02 -29.45 6.96
C VAL A 68 -35.49 -29.05 6.96
N TYR A 69 -35.80 -27.75 6.86
CA TYR A 69 -37.17 -27.22 6.85
C TYR A 69 -37.61 -26.91 5.42
N THR A 70 -38.60 -27.66 4.91
CA THR A 70 -39.05 -27.56 3.51
C THR A 70 -39.88 -26.31 3.22
N THR A 71 -40.38 -25.65 4.27
CA THR A 71 -41.17 -24.42 4.21
C THR A 71 -40.33 -23.14 4.24
N ILE A 72 -39.02 -23.25 4.48
CA ILE A 72 -38.11 -22.11 4.49
C ILE A 72 -37.46 -21.98 3.10
N ASP A 73 -37.65 -20.83 2.46
CA ASP A 73 -36.95 -20.52 1.21
C ASP A 73 -35.47 -20.19 1.49
N LEU A 74 -34.55 -20.95 0.88
CA LEU A 74 -33.11 -20.70 1.01
C LEU A 74 -32.52 -19.96 -0.19
N SER A 75 -33.34 -19.47 -1.11
CA SER A 75 -32.89 -18.75 -2.32
C SER A 75 -31.98 -17.58 -1.96
N THR A 76 -32.39 -16.73 -1.01
CA THR A 76 -31.62 -15.54 -0.60
C THR A 76 -30.24 -15.91 -0.04
N LEU A 77 -30.18 -16.97 0.78
CA LEU A 77 -28.93 -17.44 1.37
C LEU A 77 -28.02 -18.10 0.32
N THR A 78 -28.61 -18.88 -0.59
CA THR A 78 -27.89 -19.54 -1.70
C THR A 78 -27.32 -18.50 -2.67
N SER A 79 -28.10 -17.48 -3.01
CA SER A 79 -27.67 -16.35 -3.82
C SER A 79 -26.55 -15.58 -3.13
N ALA A 80 -26.66 -15.31 -1.82
CA ALA A 80 -25.60 -14.63 -1.08
C ALA A 80 -24.29 -15.43 -1.02
N ILE A 81 -24.35 -16.74 -0.73
CA ILE A 81 -23.18 -17.63 -0.77
C ILE A 81 -22.53 -17.58 -2.15
N SER A 82 -23.34 -17.71 -3.20
CA SER A 82 -22.88 -17.64 -4.60
C SER A 82 -22.25 -16.29 -4.92
N SER A 83 -22.83 -15.19 -4.46
CA SER A 83 -22.29 -13.83 -4.64
C SER A 83 -20.96 -13.61 -3.92
N PHE A 84 -20.81 -14.12 -2.69
CA PHE A 84 -19.54 -14.05 -1.95
C PHE A 84 -18.47 -14.99 -2.54
N GLN A 85 -18.87 -16.10 -3.16
CA GLN A 85 -17.95 -16.97 -3.89
C GLN A 85 -17.54 -16.35 -5.24
N SER A 86 -18.48 -15.71 -5.95
CA SER A 86 -18.26 -15.10 -7.28
C SER A 86 -17.60 -13.73 -7.25
N THR A 87 -17.58 -13.05 -6.08
CA THR A 87 -16.81 -11.80 -5.85
C THR A 87 -15.30 -11.96 -6.01
N ALA A 88 -14.82 -13.16 -6.40
CA ALA A 88 -13.51 -13.35 -7.02
C ALA A 88 -13.18 -12.33 -8.13
N SER A 89 -14.19 -11.77 -8.80
CA SER A 89 -14.03 -10.72 -9.84
C SER A 89 -13.85 -9.30 -9.30
N SER A 90 -14.06 -9.06 -8.00
CA SER A 90 -13.99 -7.73 -7.38
C SER A 90 -12.88 -7.68 -6.31
N GLN A 91 -11.73 -8.32 -6.57
CA GLN A 91 -10.59 -8.26 -5.65
C GLN A 91 -10.14 -6.81 -5.41
N PRO A 92 -9.56 -6.51 -4.23
CA PRO A 92 -9.02 -5.18 -3.95
C PRO A 92 -8.00 -4.77 -5.03
N MET A 93 -8.00 -3.50 -5.40
CA MET A 93 -7.03 -2.97 -6.36
C MET A 93 -5.60 -3.11 -5.82
N LEU A 94 -4.73 -3.72 -6.63
CA LEU A 94 -3.31 -3.86 -6.31
C LEU A 94 -2.54 -2.62 -6.76
N ILE A 95 -1.82 -2.01 -5.83
CA ILE A 95 -1.05 -0.80 -6.12
C ILE A 95 0.27 -1.14 -6.81
N SER A 96 0.82 -2.34 -6.60
CA SER A 96 1.98 -2.82 -7.37
C SER A 96 1.74 -2.85 -8.89
N GLY A 97 0.48 -2.95 -9.33
CA GLY A 97 0.08 -2.83 -10.73
C GLY A 97 -0.40 -1.43 -11.14
N ASP A 98 -0.58 -0.52 -10.19
CA ASP A 98 -1.02 0.86 -10.44
C ASP A 98 0.19 1.76 -10.73
N GLY A 99 0.13 2.49 -11.84
CA GLY A 99 1.26 3.27 -12.36
C GLY A 99 1.70 4.42 -11.46
N GLN A 100 0.94 4.79 -10.42
CA GLN A 100 1.21 5.97 -9.59
C GLN A 100 2.58 5.94 -8.90
N ILE A 101 2.97 4.81 -8.29
CA ILE A 101 4.28 4.70 -7.65
C ILE A 101 5.39 4.75 -8.69
N SER A 102 5.19 4.09 -9.84
CA SER A 102 6.12 4.16 -10.97
C SER A 102 6.32 5.60 -11.45
N THR A 103 5.24 6.39 -11.54
CA THR A 103 5.31 7.82 -11.87
C THR A 103 6.11 8.61 -10.84
N VAL A 104 5.91 8.36 -9.54
CA VAL A 104 6.70 9.02 -8.48
C VAL A 104 8.18 8.68 -8.60
N VAL A 105 8.51 7.40 -8.78
CA VAL A 105 9.89 6.93 -8.97
C VAL A 105 10.52 7.58 -10.20
N GLN A 106 9.79 7.69 -11.31
CA GLN A 106 10.25 8.37 -12.52
C GLN A 106 10.52 9.86 -12.28
N GLN A 107 9.61 10.58 -11.61
CA GLN A 107 9.77 12.00 -11.30
C GLN A 107 10.98 12.26 -10.40
N VAL A 108 11.13 11.48 -9.32
CA VAL A 108 12.28 11.62 -8.40
C VAL A 108 13.59 11.31 -9.12
N SER A 109 13.59 10.30 -10.01
CA SER A 109 14.76 9.97 -10.82
C SER A 109 15.14 11.09 -11.80
N GLN A 110 14.15 11.76 -12.41
CA GLN A 110 14.38 12.92 -13.27
C GLN A 110 14.97 14.09 -12.47
N TYR A 111 14.46 14.39 -11.28
CA TYR A 111 15.03 15.44 -10.42
C TYR A 111 16.47 15.12 -10.03
N ALA A 112 16.74 13.87 -9.63
CA ALA A 112 18.10 13.44 -9.31
C ALA A 112 19.05 13.58 -10.52
N GLN A 113 18.62 13.19 -11.73
CA GLN A 113 19.43 13.34 -12.95
C GLN A 113 19.71 14.81 -13.31
N GLN A 114 18.75 15.71 -13.10
CA GLN A 114 18.96 17.14 -13.30
C GLN A 114 20.00 17.69 -12.32
N THR A 115 19.92 17.30 -11.04
CA THR A 115 20.90 17.67 -10.01
C THR A 115 22.29 17.12 -10.33
N VAL A 116 22.39 15.86 -10.75
CA VAL A 116 23.65 15.25 -11.21
C VAL A 116 24.26 16.04 -12.36
N SER A 117 23.46 16.42 -13.36
CA SER A 117 23.94 17.20 -14.50
C SER A 117 24.48 18.56 -14.07
N ALA A 118 23.80 19.24 -13.14
CA ALA A 118 24.23 20.51 -12.58
C ALA A 118 25.53 20.38 -11.77
N LEU A 119 25.65 19.35 -10.93
CA LEU A 119 26.86 19.08 -10.14
C LEU A 119 28.06 18.77 -11.01
N ASN A 120 27.88 17.97 -12.07
CA ASN A 120 28.95 17.67 -13.02
C ASN A 120 29.39 18.91 -13.79
N ALA A 121 28.45 19.75 -14.23
CA ALA A 121 28.76 21.02 -14.89
C ALA A 121 29.52 21.98 -13.95
N ALA A 122 29.12 22.06 -12.67
CA ALA A 122 29.79 22.86 -11.66
C ALA A 122 31.23 22.37 -11.40
N ALA A 123 31.43 21.06 -11.25
CA ALA A 123 32.75 20.46 -11.09
C ALA A 123 33.65 20.75 -12.30
N GLN A 124 33.12 20.61 -13.52
CA GLN A 124 33.83 20.93 -14.75
C GLN A 124 34.23 22.41 -14.82
N ASN A 125 33.33 23.34 -14.47
CA ASN A 125 33.62 24.78 -14.49
C ASN A 125 34.71 25.20 -13.51
N ILE A 126 34.76 24.57 -12.33
CA ILE A 126 35.87 24.75 -11.36
C ILE A 126 37.20 24.21 -11.94
N SER A 127 37.12 23.15 -12.76
CA SER A 127 38.28 22.50 -13.36
C SER A 127 38.80 23.15 -14.66
N SER A 128 37.98 23.92 -15.38
CA SER A 128 38.29 24.36 -16.75
C SER A 128 38.84 25.78 -16.88
N THR A 129 38.80 26.61 -15.83
CA THR A 129 39.03 28.05 -15.98
C THR A 129 40.43 28.51 -15.52
N THR A 130 41.17 29.12 -16.45
CA THR A 130 42.52 29.70 -16.28
C THR A 130 42.53 31.12 -15.67
N GLY A 131 41.43 31.56 -15.06
CA GLY A 131 41.29 32.89 -14.47
C GLY A 131 41.61 32.97 -12.97
N THR A 132 42.10 34.13 -12.50
CA THR A 132 42.42 34.39 -11.08
C THR A 132 41.24 34.16 -10.12
N ARG A 133 40.00 34.42 -10.57
CA ARG A 133 38.78 34.15 -9.80
C ARG A 133 38.51 32.65 -9.64
N ALA A 134 38.71 31.86 -10.71
CA ALA A 134 38.57 30.41 -10.68
C ALA A 134 39.66 29.74 -9.83
N ALA A 135 40.91 30.21 -9.93
CA ALA A 135 42.01 29.76 -9.08
C ALA A 135 41.73 30.04 -7.59
N SER A 136 41.17 31.21 -7.27
CA SER A 136 40.78 31.57 -5.88
C SER A 136 39.63 30.70 -5.38
N CYS A 137 38.60 30.47 -6.21
CA CYS A 137 37.50 29.57 -5.88
C CYS A 137 37.98 28.12 -5.67
N SER A 138 38.83 27.61 -6.56
CA SER A 138 39.42 26.27 -6.43
C SER A 138 40.21 26.14 -5.13
N THR A 139 41.09 27.10 -4.82
CA THR A 139 41.88 27.07 -3.57
C THR A 139 41.01 27.11 -2.32
N THR A 140 39.90 27.85 -2.34
CA THR A 140 39.02 28.05 -1.17
C THR A 140 38.01 26.91 -0.97
N TYR A 141 37.44 26.40 -2.07
CA TYR A 141 36.28 25.50 -2.04
C TYR A 141 36.62 24.06 -2.43
N ALA A 142 37.64 23.81 -3.26
CA ALA A 142 38.02 22.44 -3.66
C ALA A 142 38.39 21.54 -2.46
N PRO A 143 39.17 22.01 -1.45
CA PRO A 143 39.47 21.20 -0.28
C PRO A 143 38.20 20.84 0.50
N LYS A 144 37.26 21.78 0.63
CA LYS A 144 35.97 21.55 1.32
C LYS A 144 35.12 20.51 0.60
N LEU A 145 35.02 20.61 -0.73
CA LEU A 145 34.29 19.66 -1.58
C LEU A 145 34.96 18.28 -1.63
N THR A 146 36.26 18.21 -1.37
CA THR A 146 36.99 16.93 -1.28
C THR A 146 36.74 16.23 0.05
N VAL A 147 36.67 17.00 1.16
CA VAL A 147 36.39 16.46 2.50
C VAL A 147 34.89 16.16 2.69
N ALA A 148 34.02 16.96 2.09
CA ALA A 148 32.57 16.83 2.15
C ALA A 148 31.98 16.96 0.73
N PRO A 149 32.06 15.90 -0.09
CA PRO A 149 31.51 15.93 -1.44
C PRO A 149 29.99 16.09 -1.40
N ILE A 150 29.47 16.85 -2.37
CA ILE A 150 28.02 17.04 -2.52
C ILE A 150 27.42 15.70 -2.95
N THR A 151 26.54 15.16 -2.11
CA THR A 151 25.86 13.88 -2.38
C THR A 151 24.41 14.11 -2.74
N ILE A 152 23.85 13.20 -3.54
CA ILE A 152 22.41 13.17 -3.82
C ILE A 152 21.65 12.19 -2.92
N ASN A 153 22.27 11.74 -1.81
CA ASN A 153 21.69 10.73 -0.90
C ASN A 153 20.33 11.15 -0.34
N ARG A 154 20.09 12.46 -0.19
CA ARG A 154 18.83 13.00 0.33
C ARG A 154 17.61 12.65 -0.53
N TYR A 155 17.79 12.33 -1.82
CA TYR A 155 16.69 11.78 -2.62
C TYR A 155 16.26 10.39 -2.14
N ALA A 156 17.23 9.55 -1.74
CA ALA A 156 16.94 8.25 -1.15
C ALA A 156 16.23 8.40 0.20
N ASP A 157 16.65 9.37 1.02
CA ASP A 157 16.00 9.70 2.29
C ASP A 157 14.54 10.12 2.10
N CYS A 158 14.24 10.93 1.08
CA CYS A 158 12.87 11.31 0.74
C CYS A 158 11.97 10.10 0.46
N VAL A 159 12.50 9.08 -0.22
CA VAL A 159 11.78 7.85 -0.55
C VAL A 159 11.62 6.96 0.69
N LEU A 160 12.70 6.78 1.47
CA LEU A 160 12.71 5.91 2.64
C LEU A 160 11.93 6.46 3.83
N ALA A 161 11.84 7.78 3.98
CA ALA A 161 11.07 8.42 5.04
C ALA A 161 9.58 8.02 5.03
N GLU A 162 9.05 7.67 3.86
CA GLU A 162 7.65 7.27 3.70
C GLU A 162 7.44 5.74 3.69
N GLN A 163 8.53 4.95 3.74
CA GLN A 163 8.47 3.48 3.70
C GLN A 163 7.58 2.92 4.82
N ALA A 164 7.75 3.41 6.07
CA ALA A 164 6.96 2.95 7.20
C ALA A 164 5.46 3.27 7.04
N ARG A 165 5.11 4.42 6.43
CA ARG A 165 3.71 4.76 6.15
C ARG A 165 3.08 3.81 5.14
N LEU A 166 3.81 3.45 4.08
CA LEU A 166 3.33 2.47 3.09
C LEU A 166 3.06 1.10 3.73
N VAL A 167 3.96 0.64 4.61
CA VAL A 167 3.76 -0.60 5.37
C VAL A 167 2.51 -0.51 6.25
N ASN A 168 2.35 0.60 6.97
CA ASN A 168 1.20 0.81 7.86
C ASN A 168 -0.13 0.88 7.11
N ILE A 169 -0.17 1.47 5.92
CA ILE A 169 -1.37 1.48 5.06
C ILE A 169 -1.80 0.03 4.77
N GLY A 170 -0.88 -0.83 4.33
CA GLY A 170 -1.17 -2.24 4.05
C GLY A 170 -1.67 -3.01 5.28
N VAL A 171 -1.02 -2.82 6.44
CA VAL A 171 -1.42 -3.46 7.71
C VAL A 171 -2.81 -2.98 8.16
N ASN A 172 -3.04 -1.67 8.15
CA ASN A 172 -4.30 -1.09 8.62
C ASN A 172 -5.47 -1.51 7.74
N VAL A 173 -5.32 -1.45 6.41
CA VAL A 173 -6.36 -1.90 5.48
C VAL A 173 -6.62 -3.40 5.63
N SER A 174 -5.57 -4.23 5.73
CA SER A 174 -5.71 -5.67 5.98
C SER A 174 -6.47 -5.97 7.28
N SER A 175 -6.17 -5.22 8.36
CA SER A 175 -6.86 -5.39 9.65
C SER A 175 -8.36 -5.08 9.59
N GLN A 176 -8.80 -4.19 8.69
CA GLN A 176 -10.22 -3.91 8.52
C GLN A 176 -11.01 -5.13 8.04
N TYR A 177 -10.44 -5.97 7.17
CA TYR A 177 -11.09 -7.23 6.79
C TYR A 177 -11.32 -8.17 7.97
N THR A 178 -10.37 -8.21 8.90
CA THR A 178 -10.52 -8.99 10.14
C THR A 178 -11.64 -8.40 11.01
N ASN A 179 -11.69 -7.07 11.17
CA ASN A 179 -12.75 -6.40 11.92
C ASN A 179 -14.13 -6.61 11.30
N MET A 180 -14.23 -6.57 9.97
CA MET A 180 -15.47 -6.83 9.23
C MET A 180 -15.92 -8.28 9.39
N LEU A 181 -15.00 -9.24 9.32
CA LEU A 181 -15.31 -10.64 9.57
C LEU A 181 -15.80 -10.84 11.01
N ASN A 182 -15.10 -10.29 12.01
CA ASN A 182 -15.51 -10.37 13.41
C ASN A 182 -16.87 -9.73 13.66
N SER A 183 -17.14 -8.57 13.04
CA SER A 183 -18.45 -7.91 13.09
C SER A 183 -19.54 -8.81 12.50
N ALA A 184 -19.27 -9.46 11.36
CA ALA A 184 -20.19 -10.40 10.75
C ALA A 184 -20.45 -11.63 11.62
N THR A 185 -19.39 -12.21 12.20
CA THR A 185 -19.48 -13.32 13.15
C THR A 185 -20.32 -12.93 14.37
N ASN A 186 -20.09 -11.76 14.96
CA ASN A 186 -20.83 -11.31 16.13
C ASN A 186 -22.31 -11.03 15.81
N TYR A 187 -22.60 -10.38 14.68
CA TYR A 187 -23.98 -10.10 14.26
C TYR A 187 -24.75 -11.40 14.00
N LEU A 188 -24.13 -12.35 13.31
CA LEU A 188 -24.73 -13.66 13.08
C LEU A 188 -24.82 -14.46 14.38
N ALA A 189 -23.86 -14.36 15.31
CA ALA A 189 -24.00 -14.96 16.64
C ALA A 189 -25.20 -14.38 17.42
N VAL A 190 -25.55 -13.10 17.24
CA VAL A 190 -26.80 -12.52 17.79
C VAL A 190 -28.03 -13.10 17.07
N ILE A 191 -27.95 -13.38 15.78
CA ILE A 191 -29.02 -14.11 15.05
C ILE A 191 -29.20 -15.53 15.61
N ASN A 192 -28.15 -16.16 16.16
CA ASN A 192 -28.30 -17.42 16.90
C ASN A 192 -29.12 -17.26 18.20
N VAL A 193 -29.19 -16.06 18.78
CA VAL A 193 -29.94 -15.73 20.01
C VAL A 193 -31.40 -15.35 19.72
N CYS A 194 -31.72 -14.88 18.51
CA CYS A 194 -33.09 -14.58 18.11
C CYS A 194 -33.89 -15.86 17.80
N ASP A 195 -34.23 -16.61 18.86
CA ASP A 195 -35.22 -17.67 19.01
C ASP A 195 -35.48 -18.61 17.82
N LEU A 196 -34.72 -19.70 17.87
CA LEU A 196 -35.19 -21.03 17.54
C LEU A 196 -34.87 -21.86 18.79
N PRO A 197 -35.85 -22.45 19.48
CA PRO A 197 -35.55 -23.17 20.71
C PRO A 197 -34.56 -24.30 20.36
N SER A 198 -33.70 -24.68 21.31
CA SER A 198 -32.64 -25.69 21.09
C SER A 198 -33.14 -26.88 20.27
N PRO A 199 -32.30 -27.60 19.51
CA PRO A 199 -32.75 -28.77 18.74
C PRO A 199 -33.57 -29.79 19.55
N ALA A 200 -33.39 -29.85 20.88
CA ALA A 200 -34.16 -30.69 21.80
C ALA A 200 -35.61 -30.21 22.06
N SER A 201 -35.91 -28.95 21.75
CA SER A 201 -37.22 -28.29 21.94
C SER A 201 -38.00 -28.11 20.63
N LEU A 202 -37.41 -28.50 19.51
CA LEU A 202 -38.12 -28.79 18.26
C LEU A 202 -38.27 -30.30 18.20
N SER A 203 -39.47 -30.80 18.46
CA SER A 203 -39.76 -32.22 18.25
C SER A 203 -39.28 -32.64 16.86
N SER A 204 -38.53 -33.73 16.78
CA SER A 204 -37.80 -34.25 15.61
C SER A 204 -38.66 -34.67 14.40
N THR A 205 -39.87 -34.15 14.26
CA THR A 205 -40.88 -34.58 13.29
C THR A 205 -41.55 -33.46 12.51
N SER A 206 -41.40 -32.19 12.90
CA SER A 206 -41.96 -31.06 12.14
C SER A 206 -40.95 -30.50 11.15
N THR A 207 -41.03 -30.94 9.89
CA THR A 207 -40.30 -30.32 8.76
C THR A 207 -40.91 -28.97 8.35
N SER A 208 -42.03 -28.57 8.97
CA SER A 208 -42.80 -27.37 8.68
C SER A 208 -42.55 -26.27 9.72
N MET A 209 -41.44 -25.55 9.60
CA MET A 209 -41.24 -24.30 10.35
C MET A 209 -41.63 -23.08 9.51
N SER A 210 -42.43 -22.18 10.08
CA SER A 210 -42.87 -20.97 9.39
C SER A 210 -41.68 -20.08 8.99
N SER A 211 -41.80 -19.41 7.83
CA SER A 211 -40.86 -18.36 7.39
C SER A 211 -40.87 -17.12 8.29
N SER A 212 -41.80 -17.04 9.26
CA SER A 212 -41.88 -15.97 10.25
C SER A 212 -40.96 -16.17 11.47
N ILE A 213 -40.15 -17.24 11.52
CA ILE A 213 -39.23 -17.42 12.66
C ILE A 213 -38.23 -16.25 12.75
N PRO A 214 -38.06 -15.64 13.94
CA PRO A 214 -37.22 -14.44 14.11
C PRO A 214 -35.78 -14.61 13.58
N SER A 215 -35.14 -15.75 13.84
CA SER A 215 -33.78 -16.03 13.35
C SER A 215 -33.67 -15.96 11.82
N TYR A 216 -34.67 -16.48 11.10
CA TYR A 216 -34.67 -16.47 9.63
C TYR A 216 -34.94 -15.06 9.08
N GLN A 217 -35.84 -14.30 9.71
CA GLN A 217 -36.10 -12.91 9.33
C GLN A 217 -34.90 -11.99 9.59
N CYS A 218 -34.24 -12.16 10.74
CA CYS A 218 -33.01 -11.42 11.07
C CYS A 218 -31.86 -11.78 10.12
N MET A 219 -31.67 -13.07 9.81
CA MET A 219 -30.70 -13.53 8.82
C MET A 219 -30.96 -12.91 7.44
N THR A 220 -32.20 -12.98 6.95
CA THR A 220 -32.57 -12.46 5.62
C THR A 220 -32.33 -10.96 5.52
N LYS A 221 -32.71 -10.17 6.55
CA LYS A 221 -32.42 -8.72 6.59
C LYS A 221 -30.93 -8.43 6.62
N TYR A 222 -30.16 -9.19 7.39
CA TYR A 222 -28.71 -9.02 7.46
C TYR A 222 -28.02 -9.29 6.12
N ILE A 223 -28.39 -10.41 5.48
CA ILE A 223 -27.87 -10.78 4.17
C ILE A 223 -28.15 -9.70 3.13
N GLN A 224 -29.38 -9.17 3.09
CA GLN A 224 -29.75 -8.07 2.19
C GLN A 224 -28.89 -6.82 2.43
N GLY A 225 -28.56 -6.49 3.68
CA GLY A 225 -27.67 -5.38 4.03
C GLY A 225 -26.21 -5.64 3.64
N MET A 226 -25.71 -6.86 3.81
CA MET A 226 -24.33 -7.22 3.45
C MET A 226 -24.10 -7.27 1.95
N THR A 227 -25.04 -7.83 1.18
CA THR A 227 -24.89 -8.00 -0.28
C THR A 227 -25.00 -6.67 -1.03
N THR A 228 -25.61 -5.65 -0.42
CA THR A 228 -25.68 -4.28 -0.95
C THR A 228 -24.49 -3.42 -0.52
N ALA A 229 -23.80 -3.76 0.57
CA ALA A 229 -22.54 -3.13 0.97
C ALA A 229 -21.37 -3.72 0.15
N SER A 230 -20.95 -3.01 -0.89
CA SER A 230 -19.75 -3.36 -1.67
C SER A 230 -18.49 -3.18 -0.81
N ASN A 231 -18.18 -4.21 -0.01
CA ASN A 231 -17.14 -4.18 1.03
C ASN A 231 -15.72 -4.01 0.46
N THR A 232 -15.51 -4.35 -0.80
CA THR A 232 -14.25 -4.12 -1.52
C THR A 232 -13.98 -2.66 -1.82
N TYR A 233 -15.02 -1.83 -2.00
CA TYR A 233 -14.85 -0.39 -2.18
C TYR A 233 -14.29 0.30 -0.94
N TYR A 234 -14.54 -0.21 0.28
CA TYR A 234 -14.09 0.46 1.50
C TYR A 234 -12.56 0.44 1.66
N ALA A 235 -11.93 -0.70 1.37
CA ALA A 235 -10.48 -0.85 1.43
C ALA A 235 -9.78 0.02 0.40
N ASP A 236 -10.26 0.01 -0.85
CA ASP A 236 -9.66 0.75 -1.95
C ASP A 236 -9.86 2.28 -1.79
N ASN A 237 -11.04 2.72 -1.34
CA ASN A 237 -11.33 4.13 -1.05
C ASN A 237 -10.47 4.70 0.09
N MET A 238 -9.96 3.86 1.00
CA MET A 238 -9.04 4.29 2.05
C MET A 238 -7.59 4.22 1.59
N ARG A 239 -7.23 3.18 0.83
CA ARG A 239 -5.86 2.89 0.44
C ARG A 239 -5.30 3.81 -0.64
N MET A 240 -6.10 4.08 -1.68
CA MET A 240 -5.65 4.86 -2.84
C MET A 240 -5.28 6.30 -2.45
N PRO A 241 -6.12 7.07 -1.72
CA PRO A 241 -5.77 8.43 -1.33
C PRO A 241 -4.53 8.50 -0.41
N GLN A 242 -4.38 7.53 0.51
CA GLN A 242 -3.22 7.48 1.40
C GLN A 242 -1.93 7.19 0.64
N THR A 243 -2.00 6.33 -0.38
CA THR A 243 -0.85 6.03 -1.23
C THR A 243 -0.49 7.19 -2.16
N SER A 244 -1.49 7.87 -2.72
CA SER A 244 -1.25 9.11 -3.49
C SER A 244 -0.63 10.21 -2.61
N LEU A 245 -1.06 10.35 -1.34
CA LEU A 245 -0.48 11.30 -0.40
C LEU A 245 1.00 11.00 -0.12
N VAL A 246 1.37 9.72 0.01
CA VAL A 246 2.78 9.31 0.08
C VAL A 246 3.53 9.78 -1.16
N GLY A 247 2.99 9.53 -2.35
CA GLY A 247 3.58 10.00 -3.61
C GLY A 247 3.83 11.51 -3.62
N PHE A 248 2.84 12.33 -3.23
CA PHE A 248 3.01 13.78 -3.14
C PHE A 248 4.10 14.20 -2.15
N ARG A 249 4.23 13.53 -1.00
CA ARG A 249 5.26 13.83 0.01
C ARG A 249 6.65 13.51 -0.51
N VAL A 250 6.83 12.36 -1.14
CA VAL A 250 8.10 11.95 -1.76
C VAL A 250 8.50 12.95 -2.86
N THR A 251 7.59 13.26 -3.80
CA THR A 251 7.87 14.21 -4.90
C THR A 251 8.19 15.60 -4.36
N ARG A 252 7.45 16.09 -3.35
CA ARG A 252 7.72 17.39 -2.71
C ARG A 252 9.09 17.41 -2.05
N CYS A 253 9.45 16.38 -1.29
CA CYS A 253 10.76 16.26 -0.66
C CYS A 253 11.87 16.27 -1.70
N ALA A 254 11.75 15.46 -2.76
CA ALA A 254 12.72 15.40 -3.84
C ALA A 254 12.88 16.75 -4.56
N LYS A 255 11.80 17.50 -4.76
CA LYS A 255 11.86 18.85 -5.35
C LYS A 255 12.57 19.85 -4.44
N LEU A 256 12.41 19.75 -3.12
CA LEU A 256 13.15 20.57 -2.17
C LEU A 256 14.64 20.19 -2.16
N VAL A 257 14.97 18.90 -2.23
CA VAL A 257 16.36 18.43 -2.38
C VAL A 257 16.97 18.86 -3.71
N GLN A 258 16.17 19.02 -4.77
CA GLN A 258 16.65 19.55 -6.05
C GLN A 258 16.99 21.03 -6.00
N ALA A 259 16.19 21.80 -5.25
CA ALA A 259 16.35 23.24 -5.15
C ALA A 259 17.54 23.64 -4.26
N ASP A 260 17.88 22.77 -3.31
CA ASP A 260 19.06 22.87 -2.43
C ASP A 260 20.33 22.39 -3.15
#